data_AF-A0A7X5L5S7-F1
#
_entry.id   AF-A0A7X5L5S7-F1
#
_cell.length_a   1.000
_cell.length_b   1.000
_cell.length_c   1.000
_cell.angle_alpha   90.00
_cell.angle_beta   90.00
_cell.angle_gamma   90.00
#
_symmetry.space_group_name_H-M   'P 1'
#
loop_
_entity.id
_entity.type
_entity.pdbx_description
1 polymer ?
#
loop_
_entity_poly.entity_id
_entity_poly.type
_entity_poly.pdbx_seq_one_letter_code
_entity_poly.pdbx_strand_id
1 'polypeptide(L)'
;MSTYNLLNGYVGSKTPYISKIKALFDDSCTKYIEPYCGGAGVYFSNYNGKYEKEWINDSNLNIAILYKSLTKPETREDTIKALLDIKKPDDFVTAQTQFQKAKKEMLKLSADSQLHYSNSGEWLNDDVMLKVARNTFLAYSQSFNCSAASYSKNKSDEKYRNEVRRNLANVMERLETKPHVTCFDGLEIIKRFSGQPEIQFLIDWPYVGLYRRQSKLYQSEMADLYSHMIGAIALSHSKAAVVMCGYRSPREEIPTIYDAVLTGEEWRCFKIADAPSQCMVVKAGEKKAKATEYVWTNRVPERAGLYVSLHDYKEKMTLSEYWEKIYEAGRTGMLPPDEMLEYEYTYKKFFKKGLFNTKDTERAIKEVKNRHMKEKLILLTNELAFRNSESMDNVIN
;
A
#
# COMPACT_ATOMS: atom_id res chain seq x y z
N MET A 1 17.91 -15.19 11.22
CA MET A 1 17.61 -13.75 11.38
C MET A 1 16.36 -13.61 12.22
N SER A 2 16.42 -12.85 13.29
CA SER A 2 15.26 -12.52 14.11
C SER A 2 14.34 -11.58 13.32
N THR A 3 13.07 -11.95 13.19
CA THR A 3 12.05 -11.08 12.59
C THR A 3 11.44 -10.21 13.69
N TYR A 4 11.62 -8.90 13.59
CA TYR A 4 11.15 -7.95 14.60
C TYR A 4 9.93 -7.22 14.05
N ASN A 5 8.79 -7.32 14.75
CA ASN A 5 7.53 -6.70 14.37
C ASN A 5 6.70 -6.40 15.61
N LEU A 6 6.15 -5.18 15.71
CA LEU A 6 5.17 -4.85 16.73
C LEU A 6 3.79 -5.43 16.35
N LEU A 7 3.33 -5.13 15.14
CA LEU A 7 2.07 -5.60 14.57
C LEU A 7 2.30 -6.85 13.72
N ASN A 8 2.62 -7.97 14.39
CA ASN A 8 2.95 -9.22 13.70
C ASN A 8 1.75 -9.75 12.89
N GLY A 9 1.91 -9.78 11.56
CA GLY A 9 0.85 -10.16 10.62
C GLY A 9 0.11 -8.99 9.98
N TYR A 10 0.61 -7.76 10.11
CA TYR A 10 0.09 -6.59 9.39
C TYR A 10 -0.05 -6.89 7.89
N VAL A 11 -1.18 -6.48 7.30
CA VAL A 11 -1.46 -6.67 5.88
C VAL A 11 -0.34 -6.04 5.05
N GLY A 12 0.18 -6.78 4.07
CA GLY A 12 1.28 -6.31 3.21
C GLY A 12 2.69 -6.47 3.81
N SER A 13 2.83 -7.01 5.03
CA SER A 13 4.14 -7.14 5.70
C SER A 13 5.19 -7.84 4.85
N LYS A 14 6.34 -7.18 4.69
CA LYS A 14 7.51 -7.67 3.96
C LYS A 14 8.50 -8.46 4.80
N THR A 15 8.18 -8.70 6.06
CA THR A 15 9.03 -9.47 6.98
C THR A 15 9.48 -10.83 6.42
N PRO A 16 8.61 -11.62 5.75
CA PRO A 16 9.04 -12.89 5.17
C PRO A 16 10.14 -12.76 4.09
N TYR A 17 10.31 -11.58 3.51
CA TYR A 17 11.22 -11.30 2.40
C TYR A 17 12.35 -10.35 2.78
N ILE A 18 12.55 -10.12 4.07
CA ILE A 18 13.46 -9.09 4.59
C ILE A 18 14.89 -9.23 4.05
N SER A 19 15.42 -10.46 3.99
CA SER A 19 16.78 -10.70 3.52
C SER A 19 16.96 -10.30 2.05
N LYS A 20 15.94 -10.60 1.23
CA LYS A 20 15.93 -10.26 -0.20
C LYS A 20 15.82 -8.75 -0.42
N ILE A 21 14.94 -8.08 0.32
CA ILE A 21 14.75 -6.63 0.23
C ILE A 21 16.01 -5.89 0.70
N LYS A 22 16.56 -6.27 1.86
CA LYS A 22 17.79 -5.64 2.40
C LYS A 22 19.00 -5.84 1.49
N ALA A 23 19.08 -6.96 0.77
CA ALA A 23 20.16 -7.20 -0.19
C ALA A 23 20.18 -6.18 -1.33
N LEU A 24 19.03 -5.55 -1.63
CA LEU A 24 18.87 -4.50 -2.63
C LEU A 24 19.11 -3.09 -2.06
N PHE A 25 19.36 -2.94 -0.75
CA PHE A 25 19.72 -1.64 -0.18
C PHE A 25 21.16 -1.25 -0.51
N ASP A 26 21.31 -0.02 -0.97
CA ASP A 26 22.58 0.59 -1.34
C ASP A 26 23.44 0.82 -0.10
N ASP A 27 24.71 0.41 -0.20
CA ASP A 27 25.66 0.49 0.90
C ASP A 27 26.20 1.90 1.15
N SER A 28 26.18 2.78 0.15
CA SER A 28 26.60 4.18 0.25
C SER A 28 25.59 5.10 0.94
N CYS A 29 24.33 4.69 1.06
CA CYS A 29 23.29 5.51 1.70
C CYS A 29 23.47 5.58 3.22
N THR A 30 23.48 6.79 3.75
CA THR A 30 23.61 7.10 5.20
C THR A 30 22.28 7.50 5.84
N LYS A 31 21.21 7.65 5.05
CA LYS A 31 19.85 7.93 5.56
C LYS A 31 18.85 6.88 5.08
N TYR A 32 17.85 6.58 5.89
CA TYR A 32 16.81 5.60 5.57
C TYR A 32 15.40 6.19 5.73
N ILE A 33 14.54 6.01 4.73
CA ILE A 33 13.16 6.51 4.76
C ILE A 33 12.16 5.44 4.28
N GLU A 34 11.13 5.19 5.08
CA GLU A 34 9.91 4.46 4.71
C GLU A 34 8.71 5.43 4.64
N PRO A 35 8.29 5.89 3.45
CA PRO A 35 7.14 6.79 3.31
C PRO A 35 5.79 6.14 3.66
N TYR A 36 5.73 4.80 3.64
CA TYR A 36 4.53 3.99 3.90
C TYR A 36 4.91 2.81 4.80
N CYS A 37 5.17 3.07 6.09
CA CYS A 37 5.76 2.07 6.97
C CYS A 37 4.74 0.98 7.37
N GLY A 38 3.45 1.29 7.52
CA GLY A 38 2.43 0.34 7.96
C GLY A 38 2.81 -0.35 9.26
N GLY A 39 3.04 -1.67 9.21
CA GLY A 39 3.55 -2.46 10.36
C GLY A 39 5.03 -2.23 10.70
N ALA A 40 5.74 -1.42 9.91
CA ALA A 40 7.16 -1.07 9.99
C ALA A 40 8.09 -2.29 10.08
N GLY A 41 7.69 -3.42 9.49
CA GLY A 41 8.40 -4.68 9.66
C GLY A 41 9.77 -4.71 9.00
N VAL A 42 9.96 -3.95 7.91
CA VAL A 42 11.29 -3.78 7.33
C VAL A 42 12.14 -2.90 8.22
N TYR A 43 11.70 -1.72 8.63
CA TYR A 43 12.39 -0.85 9.58
C TYR A 43 12.84 -1.61 10.84
N PHE A 44 11.93 -2.35 11.47
CA PHE A 44 12.23 -3.13 12.68
C PHE A 44 13.24 -4.25 12.43
N SER A 45 13.22 -4.86 11.25
CA SER A 45 14.16 -5.93 10.87
C SER A 45 15.41 -5.42 10.12
N ASN A 46 15.47 -4.12 9.83
CA ASN A 46 16.55 -3.43 9.16
C ASN A 46 17.41 -2.68 10.18
N TYR A 47 17.92 -3.40 11.18
CA TYR A 47 18.95 -2.89 12.06
C TYR A 47 20.33 -3.26 11.51
N ASN A 48 21.14 -2.26 11.20
CA ASN A 48 22.54 -2.43 10.80
C ASN A 48 23.45 -1.33 11.37
N GLY A 49 22.90 -0.40 12.18
CA GLY A 49 23.63 0.71 12.79
C GLY A 49 24.26 1.71 11.81
N LYS A 50 24.03 1.58 10.50
CA LYS A 50 24.75 2.35 9.49
C LYS A 50 24.14 3.71 9.18
N TYR A 51 22.83 3.85 9.42
CA TYR A 51 22.11 5.07 9.06
C TYR A 51 22.26 6.11 10.17
N GLU A 52 22.71 7.30 9.79
CA GLU A 52 22.83 8.46 10.67
C GLU A 52 21.45 9.04 11.03
N LYS A 53 20.50 8.93 10.09
CA LYS A 53 19.12 9.38 10.26
C LYS A 53 18.15 8.42 9.62
N GLU A 54 17.05 8.19 10.33
CA GLU A 54 16.03 7.24 9.93
C GLU A 54 14.66 7.88 10.07
N TRP A 55 13.76 7.58 9.14
CA TRP A 55 12.45 8.19 9.06
C TRP A 55 11.41 7.13 8.71
N ILE A 56 10.35 7.05 9.51
CA ILE A 56 9.17 6.24 9.20
C ILE A 56 7.93 7.14 9.15
N ASN A 57 7.13 6.93 8.12
CA ASN A 57 5.92 7.71 7.86
C ASN A 57 4.75 6.78 7.55
N ASP A 58 3.56 7.14 8.00
CA ASP A 58 2.32 6.54 7.52
C ASP A 58 1.21 7.59 7.50
N SER A 59 0.36 7.58 6.48
CA SER A 59 -0.77 8.51 6.40
C SER A 59 -1.92 8.12 7.33
N ASN A 60 -1.89 6.93 7.93
CA ASN A 60 -2.79 6.54 9.01
C ASN A 60 -2.31 7.09 10.35
N LEU A 61 -2.97 8.16 10.80
CA LEU A 61 -2.62 8.84 12.05
C LEU A 61 -2.65 7.91 13.27
N ASN A 62 -3.55 6.92 13.33
CA ASN A 62 -3.58 5.98 14.45
C ASN A 62 -2.28 5.15 14.53
N ILE A 63 -1.77 4.69 13.38
CA ILE A 63 -0.51 3.96 13.27
C ILE A 63 0.69 4.88 13.57
N ALA A 64 0.68 6.09 13.02
CA ALA A 64 1.74 7.07 13.28
C ALA A 64 1.81 7.45 14.77
N ILE A 65 0.66 7.66 15.43
CA ILE A 65 0.58 7.93 16.88
C ILE A 65 1.11 6.74 17.69
N LEU A 66 0.80 5.50 17.30
CA LEU A 66 1.34 4.32 17.99
C LEU A 66 2.88 4.35 18.01
N TYR A 67 3.53 4.55 16.87
CA TYR A 67 5.00 4.64 16.81
C TYR A 67 5.54 5.90 17.46
N LYS A 68 4.86 7.05 17.31
CA LYS A 68 5.27 8.31 17.91
C LYS A 68 5.26 8.22 19.44
N SER A 69 4.24 7.60 20.03
CA SER A 69 4.12 7.44 21.48
C SER A 69 5.19 6.50 22.05
N LEU A 70 5.67 5.52 21.26
CA LEU A 70 6.76 4.62 21.66
C LEU A 70 8.17 5.23 21.48
N THR A 71 8.29 6.31 20.71
CA THR A 71 9.57 7.00 20.44
C THR A 71 9.74 8.29 21.23
N LYS A 72 8.65 8.94 21.62
CA LYS A 72 8.64 10.18 22.40
C LYS A 72 8.97 9.87 23.88
N PRO A 73 10.04 10.43 24.46
CA PRO A 73 10.45 10.14 25.84
C PRO A 73 9.34 10.32 26.87
N GLU A 74 8.52 11.36 26.72
CA GLU A 74 7.47 11.75 27.65
C GLU A 74 6.30 10.76 27.71
N THR A 75 6.05 9.99 26.63
CA THR A 75 4.93 9.03 26.56
C THR A 75 5.38 7.58 26.48
N ARG A 76 6.68 7.32 26.32
CA ARG A 76 7.23 5.99 26.03
C ARG A 76 6.90 4.97 27.11
N GLU A 77 7.21 5.27 28.37
CA GLU A 77 7.04 4.32 29.48
C GLU A 77 5.57 4.00 29.73
N ASP A 78 4.72 5.03 29.75
CA ASP A 78 3.28 4.85 29.93
C ASP A 78 2.65 4.10 28.76
N THR A 79 3.11 4.34 27.53
CA THR A 79 2.65 3.58 26.36
C THR A 79 3.03 2.12 26.49
N ILE A 80 4.28 1.81 26.83
CA ILE A 80 4.75 0.43 27.06
C ILE A 80 3.88 -0.27 28.10
N LYS A 81 3.68 0.37 29.25
CA LYS A 81 2.83 -0.17 30.33
C LYS A 81 1.41 -0.41 29.85
N ALA A 82 0.81 0.57 29.16
CA ALA A 82 -0.54 0.47 28.63
C ALA A 82 -0.71 -0.67 27.61
N LEU A 83 0.31 -0.94 26.78
CA LEU A 83 0.30 -2.05 25.84
C LEU A 83 0.45 -3.41 26.55
N LEU A 84 1.34 -3.51 27.54
CA LEU A 84 1.56 -4.72 28.33
C LEU A 84 0.36 -5.12 29.20
N ASP A 85 -0.44 -4.13 29.62
CA ASP A 85 -1.66 -4.32 30.40
C ASP A 85 -2.87 -4.79 29.57
N ILE A 86 -2.75 -4.86 28.24
CA ILE A 86 -3.84 -5.35 27.39
C ILE A 86 -3.99 -6.86 27.59
N LYS A 87 -5.19 -7.25 28.04
CA LYS A 87 -5.65 -8.63 28.09
C LYS A 87 -6.46 -8.96 26.85
N LYS A 88 -6.45 -10.23 26.47
CA LYS A 88 -7.36 -10.83 25.49
C LYS A 88 -8.15 -11.91 26.21
N PRO A 89 -9.28 -11.57 26.87
CA PRO A 89 -10.05 -12.53 27.66
C PRO A 89 -10.36 -13.81 26.88
N ASP A 90 -10.31 -14.96 27.55
CA ASP A 90 -10.66 -16.24 26.90
C ASP A 90 -12.18 -16.34 26.62
N ASP A 91 -13.00 -15.58 27.36
CA ASP A 91 -14.42 -15.41 27.02
C ASP A 91 -14.59 -14.59 25.72
N PHE A 92 -15.19 -15.24 24.72
CA PHE A 92 -15.32 -14.69 23.37
C PHE A 92 -16.12 -13.38 23.35
N VAL A 93 -17.26 -13.31 24.05
CA VAL A 93 -18.15 -12.13 24.02
C VAL A 93 -17.46 -10.94 24.66
N THR A 94 -16.77 -11.15 25.78
CA THR A 94 -16.02 -10.11 26.49
C THR A 94 -14.86 -9.61 25.64
N ALA A 95 -14.06 -10.50 25.05
CA ALA A 95 -12.94 -10.12 24.20
C ALA A 95 -13.39 -9.40 22.92
N GLN A 96 -14.48 -9.87 22.29
CA GLN A 96 -15.04 -9.21 21.12
C GLN A 96 -15.58 -7.81 21.47
N THR A 97 -16.26 -7.67 22.61
CA THR A 97 -16.74 -6.36 23.10
C THR A 97 -15.58 -5.40 23.36
N GLN A 98 -14.51 -5.87 24.00
CA GLN A 98 -13.29 -5.09 24.22
C GLN A 98 -12.68 -4.61 22.90
N PHE A 99 -12.55 -5.50 21.92
CA PHE A 99 -12.07 -5.17 20.58
C PHE A 99 -12.95 -4.11 19.90
N GLN A 100 -14.28 -4.28 19.91
CA GLN A 100 -15.19 -3.33 19.28
C GLN A 100 -15.15 -1.95 19.96
N LYS A 101 -15.02 -1.92 21.29
CA LYS A 101 -14.84 -0.68 22.03
C LYS A 101 -13.55 0.04 21.63
N ALA A 102 -12.42 -0.67 21.61
CA ALA A 102 -11.14 -0.10 21.18
C ALA A 102 -11.22 0.44 19.75
N LYS A 103 -11.80 -0.32 18.82
CA LYS A 103 -12.03 0.10 17.43
C LYS A 103 -12.91 1.34 17.32
N LYS A 104 -13.93 1.47 18.18
CA LYS A 104 -14.81 2.66 18.23
C LYS A 104 -14.08 3.89 18.75
N GLU A 105 -13.14 3.68 19.68
CA GLU A 105 -12.36 4.74 20.34
C GLU A 105 -11.05 5.11 19.63
N MET A 106 -10.66 4.39 18.58
CA MET A 106 -9.63 4.86 17.65
C MET A 106 -10.06 6.18 17.01
N LEU A 107 -9.10 7.02 16.62
CA LEU A 107 -9.41 8.30 15.98
C LEU A 107 -10.14 8.06 14.66
N LYS A 108 -11.31 8.69 14.55
CA LYS A 108 -12.09 8.82 13.33
C LYS A 108 -12.10 10.28 12.94
N LEU A 109 -11.03 10.71 12.29
CA LEU A 109 -10.90 12.09 11.85
C LEU A 109 -11.73 12.34 10.59
N SER A 110 -12.23 13.57 10.44
CA SER A 110 -12.68 14.06 9.14
C SER A 110 -11.48 14.14 8.19
N ALA A 111 -11.73 14.16 6.88
CA ALA A 111 -10.68 14.32 5.87
C ALA A 111 -9.85 15.60 6.12
N ASP A 112 -10.49 16.71 6.50
CA ASP A 112 -9.81 17.97 6.80
C ASP A 112 -8.92 17.88 8.03
N SER A 113 -9.37 17.18 9.08
CA SER A 113 -8.56 16.97 10.28
C SER A 113 -7.37 16.06 9.99
N GLN A 114 -7.57 15.01 9.18
CA GLN A 114 -6.49 14.15 8.72
C GLN A 114 -5.45 14.96 7.95
N LEU A 115 -5.88 15.84 7.04
CA LEU A 115 -5.01 16.71 6.27
C LEU A 115 -4.25 17.71 7.16
N HIS A 116 -4.90 18.29 8.17
CA HIS A 116 -4.26 19.20 9.12
C HIS A 116 -3.08 18.53 9.85
N TYR A 117 -3.32 17.39 10.51
CA TYR A 117 -2.25 16.65 11.20
C TYR A 117 -1.20 16.15 10.22
N SER A 118 -1.63 15.77 9.02
CA SER A 118 -0.70 15.38 7.97
C SER A 118 0.25 16.51 7.58
N ASN A 119 -0.14 17.78 7.69
CA ASN A 119 0.65 18.89 7.14
C ASN A 119 1.33 19.76 8.21
N SER A 120 0.75 19.86 9.41
CA SER A 120 1.26 20.74 10.47
C SER A 120 2.47 20.17 11.19
N GLY A 121 2.62 18.84 11.22
CA GLY A 121 3.62 18.16 12.06
C GLY A 121 3.34 18.28 13.56
N GLU A 122 2.21 18.88 13.94
CA GLU A 122 1.77 18.99 15.33
C GLU A 122 1.14 17.67 15.79
N TRP A 123 1.44 17.29 17.02
CA TRP A 123 0.92 16.08 17.62
C TRP A 123 -0.17 16.41 18.64
N LEU A 124 -1.06 15.44 18.85
CA LEU A 124 -2.04 15.49 19.95
C LEU A 124 -1.30 15.56 21.30
N ASN A 125 -2.00 16.03 22.34
CA ASN A 125 -1.46 15.97 23.69
C ASN A 125 -1.19 14.51 24.12
N ASP A 126 -0.32 14.37 25.12
CA ASP A 126 0.25 13.09 25.52
C ASP A 126 -0.80 12.09 26.05
N ASP A 127 -1.79 12.55 26.81
CA ASP A 127 -2.87 11.69 27.33
C ASP A 127 -3.74 11.12 26.20
N VAL A 128 -4.05 11.94 25.20
CA VAL A 128 -4.81 11.51 24.03
C VAL A 128 -3.98 10.56 23.18
N MET A 129 -2.70 10.86 22.94
CA MET A 129 -1.79 9.99 22.22
C MET A 129 -1.70 8.60 22.87
N LEU A 130 -1.53 8.53 24.19
CA LEU A 130 -1.47 7.30 24.95
C LEU A 130 -2.74 6.44 24.76
N LYS A 131 -3.91 7.06 24.91
CA LYS A 131 -5.20 6.38 24.73
C LYS A 131 -5.36 5.84 23.31
N VAL A 132 -5.00 6.64 22.31
CA VAL A 132 -5.09 6.27 20.90
C VAL A 132 -4.10 5.14 20.55
N ALA A 133 -2.86 5.23 21.01
CA ALA A 133 -1.84 4.20 20.82
C ALA A 133 -2.31 2.85 21.39
N ARG A 134 -2.82 2.86 22.64
CA ARG A 134 -3.36 1.67 23.30
C ARG A 134 -4.51 1.04 22.51
N ASN A 135 -5.51 1.84 22.13
CA ASN A 135 -6.68 1.35 21.41
C ASN A 135 -6.35 0.87 20.00
N THR A 136 -5.43 1.55 19.32
CA THR A 136 -4.89 1.13 18.02
C THR A 136 -4.21 -0.21 18.14
N PHE A 137 -3.25 -0.36 19.06
CA PHE A 137 -2.56 -1.63 19.23
C PHE A 137 -3.52 -2.77 19.58
N LEU A 138 -4.50 -2.56 20.47
CA LEU A 138 -5.51 -3.56 20.81
C LEU A 138 -6.30 -4.00 19.57
N ALA A 139 -6.86 -3.04 18.83
CA ALA A 139 -7.65 -3.31 17.63
C ALA A 139 -6.82 -4.05 16.57
N TYR A 140 -5.59 -3.61 16.29
CA TYR A 140 -4.74 -4.28 15.31
C TYR A 140 -4.31 -5.68 15.80
N SER A 141 -3.68 -5.79 16.97
CA SER A 141 -3.11 -7.05 17.47
C SER A 141 -4.13 -8.17 17.74
N GLN A 142 -5.40 -7.82 18.01
CA GLN A 142 -6.47 -8.80 18.23
C GLN A 142 -7.36 -9.04 17.00
N SER A 143 -7.06 -8.42 15.86
CA SER A 143 -7.82 -8.61 14.61
C SER A 143 -7.26 -9.70 13.71
N PHE A 144 -8.08 -10.18 12.79
CA PHE A 144 -7.64 -11.07 11.71
C PHE A 144 -6.64 -10.33 10.81
N ASN A 145 -5.48 -10.95 10.56
CA ASN A 145 -4.35 -10.39 9.80
C ASN A 145 -3.94 -8.97 10.22
N CYS A 146 -4.06 -8.62 11.51
CA CYS A 146 -3.74 -7.28 12.01
C CYS A 146 -4.30 -6.15 11.13
N SER A 147 -5.57 -6.26 10.72
CA SER A 147 -6.25 -5.30 9.85
C SER A 147 -7.12 -4.27 10.60
N ALA A 148 -7.34 -4.50 11.91
CA ALA A 148 -8.35 -3.84 12.74
C ALA A 148 -9.80 -3.96 12.21
N ALA A 149 -10.05 -4.74 11.15
CA ALA A 149 -11.36 -4.87 10.53
C ALA A 149 -12.28 -5.78 11.36
N SER A 150 -11.82 -6.99 11.67
CA SER A 150 -12.62 -8.03 12.32
C SER A 150 -11.83 -8.69 13.43
N TYR A 151 -12.50 -8.94 14.56
CA TYR A 151 -11.92 -9.66 15.70
C TYR A 151 -11.42 -11.06 15.30
N SER A 152 -10.27 -11.46 15.82
CA SER A 152 -9.73 -12.81 15.68
C SER A 152 -9.87 -13.59 16.99
N LYS A 153 -10.53 -14.74 16.94
CA LYS A 153 -10.64 -15.67 18.09
C LYS A 153 -9.34 -16.44 18.38
N ASN A 154 -8.31 -16.25 17.57
CA ASN A 154 -7.09 -17.03 17.70
C ASN A 154 -6.27 -16.55 18.92
N LYS A 155 -5.70 -17.51 19.65
CA LYS A 155 -4.82 -17.36 20.83
C LYS A 155 -5.59 -17.12 22.15
N SER A 156 -5.16 -17.83 23.19
CA SER A 156 -5.55 -17.56 24.58
C SER A 156 -4.94 -16.25 25.08
N ASP A 157 -5.46 -15.74 26.18
CA ASP A 157 -4.96 -14.54 26.87
C ASP A 157 -3.46 -14.66 27.20
N GLU A 158 -3.06 -15.81 27.75
CA GLU A 158 -1.66 -16.07 28.11
C GLU A 158 -0.73 -15.99 26.89
N LYS A 159 -1.09 -16.69 25.80
CA LYS A 159 -0.29 -16.70 24.57
C LYS A 159 -0.22 -15.30 23.98
N TYR A 160 -1.33 -14.57 23.97
CA TYR A 160 -1.38 -13.19 23.49
C TYR A 160 -0.41 -12.31 24.27
N ARG A 161 -0.47 -12.29 25.60
CA ARG A 161 0.43 -11.47 26.43
C ARG A 161 1.90 -11.82 26.25
N ASN A 162 2.22 -13.11 26.13
CA ASN A 162 3.60 -13.55 25.89
C ASN A 162 4.12 -13.06 24.53
N GLU A 163 3.29 -13.12 23.49
CA GLU A 163 3.64 -12.55 22.18
C GLU A 163 3.79 -11.03 22.23
N VAL A 164 2.89 -10.31 22.93
CA VAL A 164 2.99 -8.84 23.11
C VAL A 164 4.31 -8.47 23.80
N ARG A 165 4.64 -9.09 24.92
CA ARG A 165 5.91 -8.86 25.65
C ARG A 165 7.12 -9.06 24.75
N ARG A 166 7.18 -10.21 24.07
CA ARG A 166 8.28 -10.55 23.17
C ARG A 166 8.39 -9.54 22.02
N ASN A 167 7.28 -9.25 21.35
CA ASN A 167 7.26 -8.34 20.20
C ASN A 167 7.63 -6.90 20.61
N LEU A 168 7.16 -6.45 21.78
CA LEU A 168 7.48 -5.13 22.30
C LEU A 168 8.98 -5.03 22.63
N ALA A 169 9.53 -5.97 23.41
CA ALA A 169 10.96 -6.00 23.72
C ALA A 169 11.82 -5.93 22.46
N ASN A 170 11.45 -6.73 21.46
CA ASN A 170 12.07 -6.81 20.15
C ASN A 170 12.10 -5.47 19.37
N VAL A 171 11.03 -4.67 19.43
CA VAL A 171 11.00 -3.39 18.71
C VAL A 171 11.54 -2.24 19.53
N MET A 172 11.53 -2.32 20.86
CA MET A 172 12.00 -1.25 21.73
C MET A 172 13.50 -0.98 21.53
N GLU A 173 14.31 -2.04 21.42
CA GLU A 173 15.73 -1.94 21.06
C GLU A 173 15.91 -1.13 19.77
N ARG A 174 15.12 -1.43 18.74
CA ARG A 174 15.20 -0.68 17.47
C ARG A 174 14.75 0.77 17.61
N LEU A 175 13.74 1.05 18.43
CA LEU A 175 13.23 2.42 18.63
C LEU A 175 14.19 3.30 19.45
N GLU A 176 15.22 2.73 20.10
CA GLU A 176 16.29 3.50 20.73
C GLU A 176 17.11 4.32 19.73
N THR A 177 17.09 3.97 18.43
CA THR A 177 17.68 4.82 17.38
C THR A 177 16.90 6.11 17.14
N LYS A 178 15.75 6.29 17.81
CA LYS A 178 14.90 7.49 17.78
C LYS A 178 14.59 7.94 16.34
N PRO A 179 13.93 7.08 15.53
CA PRO A 179 13.57 7.45 14.17
C PRO A 179 12.66 8.68 14.17
N HIS A 180 12.74 9.49 13.12
CA HIS A 180 11.76 10.53 12.86
C HIS A 180 10.44 9.86 12.45
N VAL A 181 9.46 9.88 13.35
CA VAL A 181 8.10 9.40 13.09
C VAL A 181 7.25 10.56 12.64
N THR A 182 6.57 10.40 11.50
CA THR A 182 5.66 11.41 10.95
C THR A 182 4.37 10.82 10.42
N CYS A 183 3.39 11.69 10.22
CA CYS A 183 2.16 11.40 9.49
C CYS A 183 2.09 12.45 8.39
N PHE A 184 2.45 12.11 7.16
CA PHE A 184 2.35 12.94 5.95
C PHE A 184 1.78 12.07 4.82
N ASP A 185 1.32 12.69 3.74
CA ASP A 185 1.17 11.98 2.47
C ASP A 185 2.55 11.46 2.03
N GLY A 186 2.67 10.14 1.84
CA GLY A 186 3.92 9.52 1.42
C GLY A 186 4.44 10.06 0.08
N LEU A 187 3.56 10.54 -0.81
CA LEU A 187 3.98 11.20 -2.05
C LEU A 187 4.68 12.53 -1.81
N GLU A 188 4.31 13.26 -0.75
CA GLU A 188 5.00 14.50 -0.36
C GLU A 188 6.38 14.21 0.21
N ILE A 189 6.52 13.13 1.00
CA ILE A 189 7.83 12.64 1.47
C ILE A 189 8.72 12.29 0.28
N ILE A 190 8.21 11.53 -0.70
CA ILE A 190 8.97 11.19 -1.91
C ILE A 190 9.44 12.45 -2.64
N LYS A 191 8.53 13.40 -2.92
CA LYS A 191 8.87 14.66 -3.63
C LYS A 191 9.92 15.49 -2.89
N ARG A 192 9.87 15.51 -1.55
CA ARG A 192 10.79 16.30 -0.72
C ARG A 192 12.21 15.72 -0.71
N PHE A 193 12.34 14.39 -0.78
CA PHE A 193 13.59 13.69 -0.49
C PHE A 193 14.21 12.99 -1.71
N SER A 194 13.50 12.82 -2.83
CA SER A 194 14.01 12.10 -4.02
C SER A 194 15.26 12.71 -4.64
N GLY A 195 15.53 14.00 -4.43
CA GLY A 195 16.74 14.67 -4.91
C GLY A 195 18.03 14.37 -4.12
N GLN A 196 17.97 13.62 -3.01
CA GLN A 196 19.10 13.41 -2.09
C GLN A 196 19.76 12.04 -2.30
N PRO A 197 20.99 11.97 -2.83
CA PRO A 197 21.65 10.71 -3.19
C PRO A 197 22.05 9.81 -2.01
N GLU A 198 22.15 10.37 -0.81
CA GLU A 198 22.49 9.66 0.44
C GLU A 198 21.30 8.90 1.05
N ILE A 199 20.09 9.05 0.50
CA ILE A 199 18.88 8.42 1.01
C ILE A 199 18.66 7.05 0.37
N GLN A 200 18.40 6.07 1.23
CA GLN A 200 17.75 4.82 0.87
C GLN A 200 16.24 4.95 1.12
N PHE A 201 15.44 4.89 0.06
CA PHE A 201 14.00 4.71 0.14
C PHE A 201 13.63 3.22 0.12
N LEU A 202 12.71 2.86 1.00
CA LEU A 202 11.85 1.69 0.80
C LEU A 202 10.43 2.17 0.56
N ILE A 203 9.91 1.91 -0.63
CA ILE A 203 8.55 2.27 -1.03
C ILE A 203 7.69 1.01 -0.97
N ASP A 204 6.81 0.95 0.03
CA ASP A 204 5.82 -0.12 0.22
C ASP A 204 4.41 0.46 0.36
N TRP A 205 4.00 1.25 -0.63
CA TRP A 205 2.66 1.82 -0.68
C TRP A 205 1.59 0.72 -0.85
N PRO A 206 0.30 1.00 -0.54
CA PRO A 206 -0.79 0.14 -0.98
C PRO A 206 -0.71 -0.12 -2.49
N TYR A 207 -0.79 -1.37 -2.93
CA TYR A 207 -0.63 -1.70 -4.34
C TYR A 207 -1.85 -1.31 -5.18
N VAL A 208 -1.60 -1.03 -6.46
CA VAL A 208 -2.62 -0.67 -7.46
C VAL A 208 -3.80 -1.63 -7.37
N GLY A 209 -5.01 -1.07 -7.28
CA GLY A 209 -6.28 -1.79 -7.21
C GLY A 209 -6.43 -2.84 -8.30
N LEU A 210 -6.06 -2.48 -9.52
CA LEU A 210 -6.08 -3.37 -10.70
C LEU A 210 -5.14 -4.57 -10.58
N TYR A 211 -4.05 -4.44 -9.82
CA TYR A 211 -3.04 -5.49 -9.71
C TYR A 211 -3.25 -6.39 -8.48
N ARG A 212 -4.22 -6.05 -7.63
CA ARG A 212 -4.60 -6.82 -6.45
C ARG A 212 -5.98 -7.44 -6.62
N ARG A 213 -6.18 -8.58 -5.94
CA ARG A 213 -7.48 -9.28 -5.96
C ARG A 213 -8.55 -8.66 -5.06
N GLN A 214 -8.16 -7.76 -4.15
CA GLN A 214 -9.07 -7.10 -3.21
C GLN A 214 -8.84 -5.59 -3.26
N SER A 215 -9.89 -4.83 -3.55
CA SER A 215 -9.82 -3.38 -3.82
C SER A 215 -9.84 -2.49 -2.59
N LYS A 216 -9.92 -3.03 -1.36
CA LYS A 216 -9.82 -2.25 -0.11
C LYS A 216 -9.23 -3.09 1.03
N LEU A 217 -8.02 -2.75 1.45
CA LEU A 217 -7.25 -3.46 2.48
C LEU A 217 -6.77 -2.55 3.61
N TYR A 218 -6.49 -1.30 3.31
CA TYR A 218 -5.94 -0.33 4.27
C TYR A 218 -6.99 0.71 4.68
N GLN A 219 -6.76 1.36 5.81
CA GLN A 219 -7.60 2.48 6.26
C GLN A 219 -7.36 3.71 5.38
N SER A 220 -6.09 4.06 5.15
CA SER A 220 -5.65 5.05 4.17
C SER A 220 -5.22 4.31 2.91
N GLU A 221 -6.05 4.36 1.87
CA GLU A 221 -5.79 3.65 0.61
C GLU A 221 -5.15 4.52 -0.46
N MET A 222 -4.44 3.86 -1.38
CA MET A 222 -3.87 4.45 -2.60
C MET A 222 -4.13 3.51 -3.79
N ALA A 223 -5.36 3.00 -3.91
CA ALA A 223 -5.67 1.96 -4.89
C ALA A 223 -5.67 2.45 -6.35
N ASP A 224 -5.80 3.77 -6.56
CA ASP A 224 -6.02 4.34 -7.88
C ASP A 224 -4.72 4.40 -8.70
N LEU A 225 -4.84 4.05 -9.98
CA LEU A 225 -3.70 4.00 -10.91
C LEU A 225 -3.08 5.39 -11.12
N TYR A 226 -3.87 6.46 -11.03
CA TYR A 226 -3.41 7.84 -11.19
C TYR A 226 -2.38 8.22 -10.11
N SER A 227 -2.67 7.99 -8.83
CA SER A 227 -1.75 8.27 -7.72
C SER A 227 -0.44 7.50 -7.85
N HIS A 228 -0.52 6.22 -8.25
CA HIS A 228 0.66 5.40 -8.52
C HIS A 228 1.52 5.93 -9.66
N MET A 229 0.91 6.39 -10.75
CA MET A 229 1.65 6.99 -11.85
C MET A 229 2.33 8.30 -11.43
N ILE A 230 1.67 9.15 -10.64
CA ILE A 230 2.28 10.37 -10.10
C ILE A 230 3.47 10.04 -9.18
N GLY A 231 3.32 9.05 -8.31
CA GLY A 231 4.40 8.59 -7.43
C GLY A 231 5.58 8.01 -8.20
N ALA A 232 5.33 7.16 -9.20
CA ALA A 232 6.38 6.60 -10.04
C ALA A 232 7.10 7.68 -10.87
N ILE A 233 6.40 8.71 -11.37
CA ILE A 233 7.04 9.86 -12.04
C ILE A 233 7.94 10.62 -11.07
N ALA A 234 7.52 10.80 -9.81
CA ALA A 234 8.37 11.46 -8.81
C ALA A 234 9.63 10.65 -8.47
N LEU A 235 9.58 9.32 -8.67
CA LEU A 235 10.71 8.42 -8.46
C LEU A 235 11.59 8.26 -9.70
N SER A 236 11.09 8.38 -10.93
CA SER A 236 11.83 8.04 -12.16
C SER A 236 13.16 8.79 -12.29
N HIS A 237 13.22 10.03 -11.80
CA HIS A 237 14.43 10.87 -11.77
C HIS A 237 15.02 11.04 -10.37
N SER A 238 14.66 10.16 -9.43
CA SER A 238 15.16 10.19 -8.07
C SER A 238 16.67 9.94 -8.04
N LYS A 239 17.39 10.84 -7.39
CA LYS A 239 18.80 10.63 -7.02
C LYS A 239 18.93 9.68 -5.84
N ALA A 240 17.94 9.58 -4.96
CA ALA A 240 17.94 8.61 -3.86
C ALA A 240 17.96 7.16 -4.40
N ALA A 241 18.54 6.24 -3.63
CA ALA A 241 18.46 4.80 -3.91
C ALA A 241 17.05 4.32 -3.56
N VAL A 242 16.35 3.69 -4.50
CA VAL A 242 14.96 3.29 -4.35
C VAL A 242 14.85 1.77 -4.39
N VAL A 243 14.16 1.20 -3.41
CA VAL A 243 13.63 -0.16 -3.46
C VAL A 243 12.12 -0.07 -3.31
N MET A 244 11.37 -0.32 -4.40
CA MET A 244 9.92 -0.19 -4.44
C MET A 244 9.28 -1.57 -4.61
N CYS A 245 8.45 -1.98 -3.65
CA CYS A 245 7.74 -3.25 -3.71
C CYS A 245 6.41 -3.09 -4.47
N GLY A 246 5.95 -4.16 -5.12
CA GLY A 246 4.69 -4.12 -5.85
C GLY A 246 4.33 -5.44 -6.52
N TYR A 247 3.12 -5.45 -7.08
CA TYR A 247 2.69 -6.48 -8.03
C TYR A 247 2.76 -5.96 -9.45
N ARG A 248 3.02 -6.90 -10.37
CA ARG A 248 2.76 -6.69 -11.79
C ARG A 248 1.26 -6.91 -12.08
N SER A 249 0.81 -6.49 -13.25
CA SER A 249 -0.51 -6.85 -13.75
C SER A 249 -0.75 -8.36 -13.65
N PRO A 250 -1.96 -8.81 -13.26
CA PRO A 250 -2.31 -10.22 -13.20
C PRO A 250 -2.53 -10.85 -14.58
N ARG A 251 -2.61 -10.04 -15.65
CA ARG A 251 -2.70 -10.47 -17.04
C ARG A 251 -1.35 -10.23 -17.71
N GLU A 252 -0.79 -11.28 -18.29
CA GLU A 252 0.56 -11.29 -18.88
C GLU A 252 0.67 -10.32 -20.06
N GLU A 253 -0.42 -10.14 -20.81
CA GLU A 253 -0.50 -9.26 -21.98
C GLU A 253 -0.62 -7.77 -21.60
N ILE A 254 -0.96 -7.49 -20.34
CA ILE A 254 -1.17 -6.13 -19.85
C ILE A 254 0.09 -5.70 -19.10
N PRO A 255 0.82 -4.69 -19.60
CA PRO A 255 2.03 -4.24 -18.93
C PRO A 255 1.71 -3.56 -17.60
N THR A 256 2.71 -3.51 -16.73
CA THR A 256 2.61 -2.79 -15.45
C THR A 256 2.98 -1.33 -15.65
N ILE A 257 2.23 -0.40 -15.06
CA ILE A 257 2.49 1.04 -15.25
C ILE A 257 3.91 1.45 -14.85
N TYR A 258 4.48 0.79 -13.83
CA TYR A 258 5.84 1.07 -13.37
C TYR A 258 6.90 0.82 -14.43
N ASP A 259 6.71 -0.17 -15.30
CA ASP A 259 7.67 -0.48 -16.36
C ASP A 259 7.74 0.65 -17.39
N ALA A 260 6.61 1.32 -17.64
CA ALA A 260 6.53 2.45 -18.57
C ALA A 260 6.99 3.79 -17.95
N VAL A 261 6.85 3.95 -16.63
CA VAL A 261 7.07 5.23 -15.94
C VAL A 261 8.44 5.33 -15.27
N LEU A 262 8.93 4.24 -14.68
CA LEU A 262 10.28 4.19 -14.11
C LEU A 262 11.28 4.01 -15.25
N THR A 263 11.49 5.12 -15.97
CA THR A 263 12.36 5.26 -17.13
C THR A 263 13.81 5.46 -16.69
N GLY A 264 14.75 5.04 -17.52
CA GLY A 264 16.18 5.06 -17.22
C GLY A 264 16.82 3.69 -17.39
N GLU A 265 18.09 3.68 -17.80
CA GLU A 265 18.86 2.45 -17.98
C GLU A 265 19.28 1.82 -16.66
N GLU A 266 19.08 2.49 -15.54
CA GLU A 266 19.40 2.03 -14.18
C GLU A 266 18.26 1.23 -13.54
N TRP A 267 17.01 1.47 -13.96
CA TRP A 267 15.86 0.80 -13.36
C TRP A 267 15.78 -0.67 -13.76
N ARG A 268 15.62 -1.53 -12.77
CA ARG A 268 15.47 -2.99 -12.89
C ARG A 268 14.24 -3.45 -12.13
N CYS A 269 13.65 -4.58 -12.54
CA CYS A 269 12.57 -5.24 -11.81
C CYS A 269 12.98 -6.68 -11.49
N PHE A 270 12.98 -7.05 -10.20
CA PHE A 270 13.33 -8.39 -9.75
C PHE A 270 12.16 -9.07 -9.06
N LYS A 271 12.02 -10.37 -9.31
CA LYS A 271 11.06 -11.22 -8.59
C LYS A 271 11.62 -11.58 -7.21
N ILE A 272 10.85 -11.30 -6.17
CA ILE A 272 11.22 -11.56 -4.77
C ILE A 272 10.68 -12.91 -4.29
N ALA A 273 9.38 -13.17 -4.47
CA ALA A 273 8.75 -14.39 -4.00
C ALA A 273 7.38 -14.65 -4.65
N ASP A 274 6.98 -15.91 -4.72
CA ASP A 274 5.58 -16.29 -4.92
C ASP A 274 4.94 -16.54 -3.55
N ALA A 275 3.90 -15.78 -3.22
CA ALA A 275 3.26 -15.77 -1.92
C ALA A 275 1.77 -16.11 -2.03
N PRO A 276 1.20 -16.97 -1.17
CA PRO A 276 -0.25 -17.07 -1.07
C PRO A 276 -0.83 -15.71 -0.67
N SER A 277 -1.89 -15.25 -1.36
CA SER A 277 -2.58 -14.01 -0.99
C SER A 277 -3.25 -14.16 0.38
N GLN A 278 -2.55 -13.76 1.46
CA GLN A 278 -2.96 -14.10 2.82
C GLN A 278 -4.30 -13.47 3.24
N CYS A 279 -4.66 -12.34 2.62
CA CYS A 279 -5.91 -11.62 2.87
C CYS A 279 -7.11 -12.20 2.09
N MET A 280 -6.87 -13.15 1.18
CA MET A 280 -7.94 -13.81 0.45
C MET A 280 -8.68 -14.81 1.34
N VAL A 281 -10.01 -14.68 1.36
CA VAL A 281 -10.92 -15.66 1.96
C VAL A 281 -11.17 -16.76 0.94
N VAL A 282 -10.90 -18.01 1.32
CA VAL A 282 -11.16 -19.21 0.51
C VAL A 282 -11.98 -20.20 1.34
N LYS A 283 -12.74 -21.08 0.69
CA LYS A 283 -13.51 -22.10 1.41
C LYS A 283 -12.55 -23.11 2.06
N ALA A 284 -13.02 -23.80 3.10
CA ALA A 284 -12.23 -24.83 3.75
C ALA A 284 -11.80 -25.91 2.74
N GLY A 285 -10.48 -26.18 2.65
CA GLY A 285 -9.90 -27.13 1.69
C GLY A 285 -9.40 -26.51 0.37
N GLU A 286 -9.74 -25.25 0.07
CA GLU A 286 -9.25 -24.57 -1.13
C GLU A 286 -7.86 -23.94 -0.90
N LYS A 287 -7.00 -24.00 -1.93
CA LYS A 287 -5.69 -23.34 -1.89
C LYS A 287 -5.84 -21.85 -2.18
N LYS A 288 -5.15 -21.02 -1.40
CA LYS A 288 -5.04 -19.59 -1.71
C LYS A 288 -4.26 -19.40 -3.01
N ALA A 289 -4.84 -18.65 -3.95
CA ALA A 289 -4.17 -18.11 -5.11
C ALA A 289 -2.85 -17.43 -4.72
N LYS A 290 -1.82 -17.64 -5.53
CA LYS A 290 -0.52 -17.01 -5.36
C LYS A 290 -0.54 -15.62 -5.99
N ALA A 291 0.09 -14.65 -5.33
CA ALA A 291 0.53 -13.39 -5.90
C ALA A 291 2.06 -13.41 -5.94
N THR A 292 2.65 -12.81 -6.96
CA THR A 292 4.10 -12.71 -7.08
C THR A 292 4.56 -11.33 -6.67
N GLU A 293 5.43 -11.28 -5.69
CA GLU A 293 6.06 -10.06 -5.17
C GLU A 293 7.23 -9.67 -6.06
N TYR A 294 7.23 -8.42 -6.53
CA TYR A 294 8.28 -7.83 -7.33
C TYR A 294 8.86 -6.60 -6.63
N VAL A 295 10.10 -6.27 -7.00
CA VAL A 295 10.76 -5.03 -6.60
C VAL A 295 11.26 -4.30 -7.83
N TRP A 296 10.97 -3.01 -7.92
CA TRP A 296 11.64 -2.09 -8.83
C TRP A 296 12.72 -1.31 -8.08
N THR A 297 13.91 -1.20 -8.68
CA THR A 297 15.03 -0.49 -8.07
C THR A 297 15.88 0.22 -9.12
N ASN A 298 16.43 1.39 -8.78
CA ASN A 298 17.33 2.18 -9.62
C ASN A 298 18.81 1.95 -9.30
N ARG A 299 19.13 1.13 -8.30
CA ARG A 299 20.51 0.79 -7.92
C ARG A 299 20.56 -0.66 -7.47
N VAL A 300 21.52 -1.42 -7.99
CA VAL A 300 21.65 -2.84 -7.67
C VAL A 300 23.00 -3.08 -7.01
N PRO A 301 23.04 -3.27 -5.67
CA PRO A 301 24.28 -3.61 -4.98
C PRO A 301 24.87 -4.92 -5.48
N GLU A 302 26.20 -5.05 -5.52
CA GLU A 302 26.88 -6.27 -5.98
C GLU A 302 26.43 -7.53 -5.24
N ARG A 303 26.18 -7.40 -3.93
CA ARG A 303 25.71 -8.51 -3.07
C ARG A 303 24.28 -8.99 -3.37
N ALA A 304 23.49 -8.25 -4.16
CA ALA A 304 22.08 -8.57 -4.40
C ALA A 304 21.89 -9.98 -4.99
N GLY A 305 22.80 -10.39 -5.89
CA GLY A 305 22.79 -11.70 -6.54
C GLY A 305 22.95 -12.89 -5.60
N LEU A 306 23.41 -12.68 -4.36
CA LEU A 306 23.51 -13.72 -3.34
C LEU A 306 22.13 -14.07 -2.72
N TYR A 307 21.14 -13.18 -2.85
CA TYR A 307 19.84 -13.29 -2.18
C TYR A 307 18.66 -13.27 -3.15
N VAL A 308 18.82 -12.65 -4.32
CA VAL A 308 17.77 -12.44 -5.32
C VAL A 308 18.28 -12.85 -6.69
N SER A 309 17.43 -13.50 -7.49
CA SER A 309 17.73 -13.72 -8.90
C SER A 309 17.77 -12.38 -9.63
N LEU A 310 18.89 -12.07 -10.28
CA LEU A 310 19.06 -10.83 -11.06
C LEU A 310 18.49 -10.94 -12.48
N HIS A 311 17.55 -11.88 -12.71
CA HIS A 311 16.74 -11.86 -13.92
C HIS A 311 15.85 -10.63 -13.91
N ASP A 312 16.10 -9.71 -14.84
CA ASP A 312 15.34 -8.47 -14.97
C ASP A 312 14.01 -8.74 -15.67
N TYR A 313 12.92 -8.62 -14.92
CA TYR A 313 11.55 -8.75 -15.39
C TYR A 313 11.00 -7.43 -15.97
N LYS A 314 11.78 -6.34 -15.96
CA LYS A 314 11.30 -5.04 -16.41
C LYS A 314 11.13 -5.03 -17.92
N GLU A 315 9.92 -4.76 -18.38
CA GLU A 315 9.68 -4.47 -19.78
C GLU A 315 10.18 -3.06 -20.10
N LYS A 316 11.02 -2.93 -21.14
CA LYS A 316 11.45 -1.63 -21.65
C LYS A 316 10.38 -1.11 -22.60
N MET A 317 9.63 -0.10 -22.15
CA MET A 317 8.64 0.58 -22.97
C MET A 317 8.51 2.04 -22.55
N THR A 318 8.03 2.85 -23.47
CA THR A 318 7.61 4.23 -23.26
C THR A 318 6.19 4.30 -22.71
N LEU A 319 5.82 5.46 -22.19
CA LEU A 319 4.45 5.71 -21.75
C LEU A 319 3.44 5.67 -22.91
N SER A 320 3.84 6.03 -24.14
CA SER A 320 2.96 5.92 -25.33
C SER A 320 2.65 4.47 -25.64
N GLU A 321 3.68 3.63 -25.74
CA GLU A 321 3.53 2.19 -26.01
C GLU A 321 2.69 1.50 -24.94
N TYR A 322 2.84 1.91 -23.68
CA TYR A 322 1.97 1.43 -22.59
C TYR A 322 0.50 1.74 -22.88
N TRP A 323 0.16 3.00 -23.19
CA TRP A 323 -1.24 3.38 -23.44
C TRP A 323 -1.80 2.77 -24.72
N GLU A 324 -0.98 2.57 -25.75
CA GLU A 324 -1.34 1.84 -26.96
C GLU A 324 -1.68 0.38 -26.64
N LYS A 325 -0.86 -0.32 -25.83
CA LYS A 325 -1.16 -1.67 -25.36
C LYS A 325 -2.46 -1.74 -24.57
N ILE A 326 -2.71 -0.79 -23.67
CA ILE A 326 -3.97 -0.72 -22.90
C ILE A 326 -5.16 -0.48 -23.85
N TYR A 327 -5.02 0.42 -24.82
CA TYR A 327 -6.05 0.69 -25.82
C TYR A 327 -6.38 -0.57 -26.64
N GLU A 328 -5.36 -1.25 -27.17
CA GLU A 328 -5.54 -2.47 -27.95
C GLU A 328 -6.18 -3.59 -27.12
N ALA A 329 -5.77 -3.77 -25.86
CA ALA A 329 -6.39 -4.73 -24.96
C ALA A 329 -7.87 -4.42 -24.66
N GLY A 330 -8.21 -3.13 -24.52
CA GLY A 330 -9.60 -2.70 -24.41
C GLY A 330 -10.39 -2.95 -25.70
N ARG A 331 -9.77 -2.72 -26.86
CA ARG A 331 -10.38 -2.93 -28.18
C ARG A 331 -10.66 -4.40 -28.47
N THR A 332 -9.80 -5.31 -28.04
CA THR A 332 -9.92 -6.76 -28.23
C THR A 332 -10.75 -7.45 -27.13
N GLY A 333 -11.24 -6.69 -26.13
CA GLY A 333 -12.05 -7.23 -25.04
C GLY A 333 -11.26 -8.02 -23.98
N MET A 334 -9.94 -7.87 -23.94
CA MET A 334 -9.08 -8.50 -22.92
C MET A 334 -9.23 -7.85 -21.54
N LEU A 335 -9.65 -6.58 -21.50
CA LEU A 335 -9.89 -5.83 -20.27
C LEU A 335 -11.38 -5.77 -19.94
N PRO A 336 -11.80 -6.17 -18.71
CA PRO A 336 -13.15 -5.96 -18.23
C PRO A 336 -13.56 -4.47 -18.23
N PRO A 337 -14.86 -4.15 -18.38
CA PRO A 337 -15.33 -2.77 -18.41
C PRO A 337 -14.94 -1.93 -17.18
N ASP A 338 -14.94 -2.51 -15.99
CA ASP A 338 -14.55 -1.86 -14.74
C ASP A 338 -13.06 -1.51 -14.69
N GLU A 339 -12.19 -2.38 -15.21
CA GLU A 339 -10.76 -2.08 -15.34
C GLU A 339 -10.51 -1.01 -16.41
N MET A 340 -11.24 -1.06 -17.53
CA MET A 340 -11.17 -0.05 -18.58
C MET A 340 -11.52 1.34 -18.07
N LEU A 341 -12.51 1.47 -17.17
CA LEU A 341 -12.88 2.75 -16.57
C LEU A 341 -11.74 3.35 -15.75
N GLU A 342 -10.99 2.54 -15.00
CA GLU A 342 -9.84 3.01 -14.20
C GLU A 342 -8.69 3.51 -15.09
N TYR A 343 -8.39 2.78 -16.17
CA TYR A 343 -7.41 3.20 -17.17
C TYR A 343 -7.84 4.49 -17.89
N GLU A 344 -9.09 4.56 -18.34
CA GLU A 344 -9.64 5.73 -19.02
C GLU A 344 -9.66 6.96 -18.10
N TYR A 345 -10.05 6.78 -16.84
CA TYR A 345 -10.03 7.83 -15.83
C TYR A 345 -8.63 8.38 -15.61
N THR A 346 -7.66 7.48 -15.41
CA THR A 346 -6.25 7.84 -15.22
C THR A 346 -5.70 8.58 -16.42
N TYR A 347 -5.93 8.04 -17.63
CA TYR A 347 -5.56 8.66 -18.89
C TYR A 347 -6.13 10.08 -18.99
N LYS A 348 -7.45 10.23 -18.87
CA LYS A 348 -8.11 11.55 -18.95
C LYS A 348 -7.55 12.52 -17.92
N LYS A 349 -7.31 12.09 -16.68
CA LYS A 349 -6.74 12.96 -15.64
C LYS A 349 -5.35 13.45 -15.99
N PHE A 350 -4.48 12.57 -16.49
CA PHE A 350 -3.11 12.93 -16.85
C PHE A 350 -3.05 13.90 -18.03
N PHE A 351 -3.80 13.61 -19.08
CA PHE A 351 -3.76 14.41 -20.30
C PHE A 351 -4.59 15.69 -20.21
N LYS A 352 -5.70 15.72 -19.45
CA LYS A 352 -6.42 16.98 -19.17
C LYS A 352 -5.62 17.97 -18.32
N LYS A 353 -4.68 17.49 -17.50
CA LYS A 353 -3.77 18.36 -16.74
C LYS A 353 -2.60 18.89 -17.57
N GLY A 354 -2.52 18.59 -18.87
CA GLY A 354 -1.47 19.09 -19.76
C GLY A 354 -0.09 18.51 -19.47
N LEU A 355 0.01 17.39 -18.75
CA LEU A 355 1.29 16.75 -18.43
C LEU A 355 1.93 16.06 -19.65
N PHE A 356 1.15 15.84 -20.72
CA PHE A 356 1.60 15.49 -22.07
C PHE A 356 0.63 16.09 -23.09
N ASN A 357 1.15 16.69 -24.17
CA ASN A 357 0.36 17.27 -25.26
C ASN A 357 0.73 16.58 -26.58
N THR A 358 -0.03 15.56 -26.98
CA THR A 358 0.14 14.92 -28.30
C THR A 358 -1.22 14.75 -29.00
N LYS A 359 -1.25 14.99 -30.31
CA LYS A 359 -2.45 14.91 -31.17
C LYS A 359 -3.13 13.53 -31.16
N ASP A 360 -2.38 12.47 -30.87
CA ASP A 360 -2.91 11.10 -30.78
C ASP A 360 -3.81 10.90 -29.55
N THR A 361 -3.57 11.68 -28.50
CA THR A 361 -4.37 11.66 -27.27
C THR A 361 -5.77 12.25 -27.50
N GLU A 362 -5.86 13.33 -28.28
CA GLU A 362 -7.14 13.92 -28.65
C GLU A 362 -7.98 12.97 -29.51
N ARG A 363 -7.32 12.18 -30.38
CA ARG A 363 -7.98 11.16 -31.20
C ARG A 363 -8.56 10.03 -30.35
N ALA A 364 -7.79 9.46 -29.42
CA ALA A 364 -8.26 8.40 -28.52
C ALA A 364 -9.43 8.87 -27.62
N ILE A 365 -9.37 10.08 -27.08
CA ILE A 365 -10.45 10.66 -26.26
C ILE A 365 -11.72 10.88 -27.09
N LYS A 366 -11.59 11.31 -28.35
CA LYS A 366 -12.73 11.56 -29.24
C LYS A 366 -13.41 10.25 -29.66
N GLU A 367 -12.63 9.19 -29.89
CA GLU A 367 -13.15 7.87 -30.25
C GLU A 367 -13.88 7.18 -29.07
N VAL A 368 -13.34 7.26 -27.85
CA VAL A 368 -13.99 6.67 -26.67
C VAL A 368 -15.28 7.42 -26.29
N LYS A 369 -15.29 8.76 -26.37
CA LYS A 369 -16.52 9.55 -26.18
C LYS A 369 -17.60 9.21 -27.20
N ASN A 370 -17.22 9.01 -28.46
CA ASN A 370 -18.15 8.62 -29.51
C ASN A 370 -18.72 7.22 -29.27
N ARG A 371 -17.93 6.29 -28.73
CA ARG A 371 -18.37 4.93 -28.41
C ARG A 371 -19.35 4.91 -27.23
N HIS A 372 -19.07 5.66 -26.17
CA HIS A 372 -19.95 5.73 -25.00
C HIS A 372 -21.30 6.41 -25.33
N MET A 373 -21.32 7.40 -26.24
CA MET A 373 -22.58 7.92 -26.78
C MET A 373 -23.30 6.89 -27.65
N LYS A 374 -22.60 6.13 -28.49
CA LYS A 374 -23.20 5.11 -29.36
C LYS A 374 -23.80 3.96 -28.54
N GLU A 375 -23.13 3.50 -27.50
CA GLU A 375 -23.60 2.44 -26.60
C GLU A 375 -24.80 2.91 -25.76
N LYS A 376 -24.80 4.15 -25.26
CA LYS A 376 -25.98 4.75 -24.63
C LYS A 376 -27.15 4.91 -25.61
N LEU A 377 -26.89 5.30 -26.86
CA LEU A 377 -27.93 5.43 -27.87
C LEU A 377 -28.52 4.07 -28.24
N ILE A 378 -27.70 3.04 -28.39
CA ILE A 378 -28.14 1.66 -28.67
C ILE A 378 -28.96 1.10 -27.50
N LEU A 379 -28.54 1.32 -26.25
CA LEU A 379 -29.31 0.95 -25.07
C LEU A 379 -30.66 1.68 -25.01
N LEU A 380 -30.70 2.99 -25.25
CA LEU A 380 -31.95 3.76 -25.32
C LEU A 380 -32.87 3.29 -26.46
N THR A 381 -32.30 2.96 -27.62
CA THR A 381 -33.06 2.52 -28.80
C THR A 381 -33.65 1.13 -28.59
N ASN A 382 -32.91 0.24 -27.90
CA ASN A 382 -33.39 -1.09 -27.53
C ASN A 382 -34.46 -1.03 -26.42
N GLU A 383 -34.34 -0.14 -25.43
CA GLU A 383 -35.39 0.10 -24.43
C GLU A 383 -36.67 0.68 -25.05
N LEU A 384 -36.54 1.59 -26.02
CA LEU A 384 -37.70 2.15 -26.75
C LEU A 384 -38.37 1.10 -27.64
N ALA A 385 -37.59 0.23 -28.30
CA ALA A 385 -38.14 -0.87 -29.10
C ALA A 385 -38.88 -1.91 -28.24
N PHE A 386 -38.34 -2.23 -27.05
CA PHE A 386 -38.96 -3.18 -26.12
C PHE A 386 -40.27 -2.66 -25.51
N ARG A 387 -40.33 -1.37 -25.16
CA ARG A 387 -41.58 -0.74 -24.67
C ARG A 387 -42.66 -0.67 -25.75
N ASN A 388 -42.28 -0.47 -27.01
CA ASN A 388 -43.24 -0.46 -28.11
C ASN A 388 -43.79 -1.87 -28.42
N SER A 389 -42.99 -2.93 -28.28
CA SER A 389 -43.48 -4.31 -28.43
C SER A 389 -44.43 -4.74 -27.30
N GLU A 390 -44.16 -4.38 -26.04
CA GLU A 390 -45.09 -4.65 -24.93
C GLU A 390 -46.42 -3.90 -25.04
N SER A 391 -46.43 -2.76 -25.74
CA SER A 391 -47.67 -2.00 -25.99
C SER A 391 -48.53 -2.61 -27.11
N MET A 392 -47.93 -3.33 -28.07
CA MET A 392 -48.68 -4.00 -29.15
C MET A 392 -49.28 -5.34 -28.71
N ASP A 393 -48.61 -6.09 -27.83
CA ASP A 393 -49.13 -7.36 -27.32
C ASP A 393 -50.32 -7.20 -26.36
N ASN A 394 -50.52 -6.00 -25.80
CA ASN A 394 -51.68 -5.65 -24.98
C ASN A 394 -52.89 -5.11 -25.77
N VAL A 395 -52.79 -5.02 -27.10
CA VAL A 395 -53.92 -4.62 -27.99
C VAL A 395 -54.50 -5.83 -28.72
N ILE A 396 -53.86 -7.01 -28.65
CA ILE A 396 -54.26 -8.22 -29.38
C ILE A 396 -54.79 -9.34 -28.44
N ASN A 397 -54.91 -9.10 -27.12
CA ASN A 397 -55.56 -10.03 -26.18
C ASN A 397 -56.86 -9.48 -25.59
#